data_AF-R6CRH7-F1
#
_entry.id   AF-R6CRH7-F1
#
_cell.length_a   1.000
_cell.length_b   1.000
_cell.length_c   1.000
_cell.angle_alpha   90.00
_cell.angle_beta   90.00
_cell.angle_gamma   90.00
#
_symmetry.space_group_name_H-M   'P 1'
#
loop_
_entity.id
_entity.type
_entity.pdbx_description
1 polymer ?
#
loop_
_entity_poly.entity_id
_entity_poly.type
_entity_poly.pdbx_seq_one_letter_code
_entity_poly.pdbx_strand_id
1 'polypeptide(L)' 'MQKIFFISNNSQKVSAGVQAPHLDRFQRVEQLNEMLSRGWSIKEFKSTGADSYFVLEKEA' A
#
# COMPACT_ATOMS: atom_id res chain seq x y z
N MET A 1 7.01 10.74 8.24
CA MET A 1 7.04 10.38 6.80
C MET A 1 5.72 9.73 6.40
N GLN A 2 5.26 9.86 5.14
CA GLN A 2 4.00 9.30 4.65
C GLN A 2 4.22 8.45 3.39
N LYS A 3 3.51 7.32 3.26
CA LYS A 3 3.59 6.39 2.13
C LYS A 3 2.22 5.84 1.75
N ILE A 4 1.96 5.64 0.46
CA ILE A 4 0.73 5.00 -0.04
C ILE A 4 1.00 3.50 -0.26
N PHE A 5 0.09 2.65 0.21
CA PHE A 5 0.14 1.20 0.06
C PHE A 5 -1.11 0.72 -0.68
N PHE A 6 -0.97 0.28 -1.92
CA PHE A 6 -2.10 -0.16 -2.75
C PHE A 6 -2.51 -1.61 -2.46
N ILE A 7 -3.81 -1.83 -2.29
CA ILE A 7 -4.44 -3.13 -1.99
C ILE A 7 -5.06 -3.74 -3.25
N SER A 8 -5.67 -2.91 -4.11
CA SER A 8 -6.20 -3.31 -5.41
C SER A 8 -5.94 -2.24 -6.45
N ASN A 9 -5.47 -2.65 -7.63
CA ASN A 9 -5.26 -1.76 -8.77
C ASN A 9 -6.24 -2.21 -9.85
N ASN A 10 -7.12 -1.34 -10.33
CA ASN A 10 -7.86 -1.60 -11.56
C ASN A 10 -7.28 -0.81 -12.76
N SER A 11 -6.12 -0.16 -12.62
CA SER A 11 -5.53 0.56 -13.76
C SER A 11 -4.03 0.41 -13.88
N GLN A 12 -3.61 0.09 -15.11
CA GLN A 12 -2.27 0.12 -15.67
C GLN A 12 -1.64 1.53 -15.65
N LYS A 13 -1.60 2.23 -14.51
CA LYS A 13 -0.82 3.47 -14.37
C LYS A 13 0.41 3.23 -13.51
N VAL A 14 1.35 2.50 -14.12
CA VAL A 14 2.68 2.25 -13.56
C VAL A 14 3.51 3.53 -13.76
N SER A 15 3.53 4.41 -12.75
CA SER A 15 4.63 5.36 -12.63
C SER A 15 5.89 4.57 -12.23
N ALA A 16 6.96 4.77 -12.99
CA ALA A 16 8.23 4.07 -12.84
C ALA A 16 8.75 4.15 -11.39
N GLY A 17 8.62 3.04 -10.64
CA GLY A 17 9.18 2.92 -9.29
C GLY A 17 8.31 2.17 -8.27
N VAL A 18 7.00 2.03 -8.52
CA VAL A 18 6.12 1.20 -7.69
C VAL A 18 5.43 0.18 -8.60
N GLN A 19 6.20 -0.81 -9.04
CA GLN A 19 5.56 -2.06 -9.47
C GLN A 19 4.77 -2.56 -8.27
N ALA A 20 3.46 -2.68 -8.38
CA ALA A 20 2.75 -3.71 -7.63
C ALA A 20 3.06 -5.01 -8.38
N PRO A 21 4.12 -5.74 -8.01
CA PRO A 21 4.65 -6.79 -8.86
C PRO A 21 3.95 -8.08 -8.45
N HIS A 22 2.93 -8.52 -9.16
CA HIS A 22 2.45 -9.92 -9.07
C HIS A 22 2.05 -10.47 -7.68
N LEU A 23 2.06 -9.67 -6.61
CA LEU A 23 1.86 -10.17 -5.26
C LEU A 23 0.40 -10.57 -5.08
N ASP A 24 0.16 -11.84 -4.77
CA ASP A 24 -1.14 -12.33 -4.33
C ASP A 24 -1.56 -11.58 -3.05
N ARG A 25 -2.85 -11.56 -2.76
CA ARG A 25 -3.45 -10.87 -1.62
C ARG A 25 -2.73 -11.20 -0.31
N PHE A 26 -2.27 -12.44 -0.13
CA PHE A 26 -1.51 -12.86 1.04
C PHE A 26 -0.17 -12.15 1.18
N GLN A 27 0.61 -12.06 0.10
CA GLN A 27 1.92 -11.39 0.13
C GLN A 27 1.79 -9.87 0.38
N ARG A 28 0.68 -9.25 -0.06
CA ARG A 28 0.39 -7.85 0.28
C ARG A 28 0.09 -7.67 1.77
N VAL A 29 -0.64 -8.61 2.36
CA VAL A 29 -0.90 -8.60 3.81
C VAL A 29 0.40 -8.79 4.58
N GLU A 30 1.28 -9.70 4.15
CA GLU A 30 2.60 -9.88 4.76
C GLU A 30 3.46 -8.62 4.67
N GLN A 31 3.50 -7.98 3.50
CA GLN A 31 4.25 -6.74 3.30
C GLN A 31 3.70 -5.60 4.16
N LEU A 32 2.37 -5.47 4.26
CA LEU A 32 1.75 -4.50 5.15
C LEU A 32 2.13 -4.78 6.61
N ASN A 33 2.02 -6.03 7.06
CA ASN A 33 2.39 -6.43 8.41
C ASN A 33 3.87 -6.14 8.73
N GLU A 34 4.77 -6.36 7.77
CA GLU A 34 6.18 -6.02 7.91
C GLU A 34 6.40 -4.51 8.02
N MET A 35 5.65 -3.71 7.26
CA MET A 35 5.71 -2.25 7.41
C MET A 35 5.22 -1.81 8.80
N LEU A 36 4.12 -2.39 9.29
CA LEU A 36 3.60 -2.09 10.62
C LEU A 36 4.61 -2.47 11.72
N SER A 37 5.28 -3.62 11.61
CA SER A 37 6.31 -4.03 12.57
C SER A 37 7.55 -3.11 12.55
N ARG A 38 7.85 -2.48 11.40
CA ARG A 38 8.90 -1.46 11.25
C ARG A 38 8.49 -0.08 11.77
N GLY A 39 7.34 0.04 12.44
CA GLY A 39 6.86 1.26 13.08
C GLY A 39 6.09 2.20 12.14
N TRP A 40 5.56 1.68 11.03
CA TRP A 40 4.56 2.42 10.27
C TRP A 40 3.18 2.21 10.90
N SER A 41 2.30 3.20 10.81
CA SER A 41 0.91 3.13 11.24
C SER A 41 -0.03 3.44 10.07
N ILE A 42 -1.22 2.85 10.08
CA ILE A 42 -2.27 3.15 9.10
C ILE A 42 -2.98 4.42 9.55
N LYS A 43 -2.86 5.49 8.77
CA LYS A 43 -3.53 6.76 9.01
C LYS A 43 -4.93 6.79 8.43
N GLU A 44 -5.07 6.30 7.19
CA GLU A 44 -6.31 6.40 6.43
C GLU A 44 -6.44 5.25 5.43
N PHE A 45 -7.67 4.84 5.16
CA PHE A 45 -8.00 3.96 4.04
C PHE A 45 -8.80 4.74 3.00
N LYS A 46 -8.40 4.64 1.74
CA LYS A 46 -9.12 5.26 0.62
C LYS A 46 -9.51 4.20 -0.39
N SER A 47 -10.78 4.24 -0.78
CA SER A 47 -11.34 3.45 -1.86
C SER A 47 -11.99 4.41 -2.85
N THR A 48 -11.31 4.67 -3.95
CA THR A 48 -11.93 5.28 -5.13
C THR A 48 -12.40 4.12 -6.01
N GLY A 49 -13.51 4.25 -6.75
CA GLY A 49 -14.11 3.11 -7.47
C GLY A 49 -13.17 2.31 -8.41
N ALA A 50 -11.97 2.82 -8.69
CA ALA A 50 -10.92 2.12 -9.43
C ALA A 50 -9.80 1.53 -8.54
N ASP A 51 -9.50 2.11 -7.37
CA ASP A 51 -8.33 1.74 -6.56
C ASP A 51 -8.65 1.76 -5.07
N SER A 52 -8.07 0.81 -4.34
CA SER A 52 -8.13 0.77 -2.88
C SER A 52 -6.72 0.78 -2.30
N TYR A 53 -6.45 1.71 -1.38
CA TYR A 53 -5.12 1.89 -0.80
C TYR A 53 -5.16 2.41 0.64
N PHE A 54 -4.13 2.07 1.40
CA PHE A 54 -3.84 2.65 2.71
C PHE A 54 -2.87 3.82 2.58
N VAL A 55 -3.08 4.83 3.41
CA VAL A 55 -2.10 5.86 3.72
C VAL A 55 -1.40 5.45 5.01
N LEU A 56 -0.10 5.18 4.91
CA LEU A 56 0.76 4.85 6.03
C LEU A 56 1.56 6.08 6.46
N GLU A 57 1.74 6.24 7.76
CA GLU A 57 2.64 7.23 8.34
C GLU A 57 3.66 6.58 9.25
N LYS A 58 4.79 7.23 9.43
CA LYS A 58 5.81 6.85 10.40
C LYS A 58 6.33 8.11 11.05
N GLU A 59 6.24 8.18 12.36
CA GLU A 59 6.90 9.23 13.14
C GLU A 59 8.41 9.11 12.92
N ALA A 60 9.04 10.23 12.61
CA ALA A 60 10.47 10.30 12.32
C ALA A 60 11.28 10.22 13.61
#